data_AF-A0A662DSD1-F1
#
_entry.id   AF-A0A662DSD1-F1
#
_cell.length_a   1.000
_cell.length_b   1.000
_cell.length_c   1.000
_cell.angle_alpha   90.00
_cell.angle_beta   90.00
_cell.angle_gamma   90.00
#
_symmetry.space_group_name_H-M   'P 1'
#
loop_
_entity.id
_entity.type
_entity.pdbx_description
1 polymer ?
#
loop_
_entity_poly.entity_id
_entity_poly.type
_entity_poly.pdbx_seq_one_letter_code
_entity_poly.pdbx_strand_id
1 'polypeptide(L)'
;MSSSMRFALLSGLMLLVALAGPSPAGAQSCSVPSGSYPTIQAAIDDPSCAQVLLAAQTFSESVSISRDVTVDGDSSSTTVIEGQVTVSGGTVVLQDMRIDTSTPELAGLFSEGLAVSGGAQVSGSDLVVRNASMLFGDGFESGDTTLWSRTVP
;
A
#
# COMPACT_ATOMS: atom_id res chain seq x y z
N MET A 1 67.57 29.34 35.70
CA MET A 1 67.81 28.67 34.40
C MET A 1 66.46 28.18 33.91
N SER A 2 65.67 29.05 33.29
CA SER A 2 65.55 29.24 31.83
C SER A 2 65.34 27.92 31.08
N SER A 3 64.13 27.70 30.54
CA SER A 3 63.98 27.39 29.12
C SER A 3 62.53 27.53 28.68
N SER A 4 62.28 28.58 27.90
CA SER A 4 61.07 28.80 27.11
C SER A 4 61.12 27.93 25.85
N MET A 5 60.00 27.37 25.40
CA MET A 5 59.87 26.95 24.00
C MET A 5 58.48 27.32 23.47
N ARG A 6 58.46 28.36 22.65
CA ARG A 6 57.34 28.78 21.81
C ARG A 6 57.28 27.86 20.60
N PHE A 7 56.11 27.32 20.26
CA PHE A 7 55.84 26.79 18.93
C PHE A 7 54.55 27.43 18.41
N ALA A 8 54.73 28.36 17.46
CA ALA A 8 53.69 28.82 16.56
C ALA A 8 53.42 27.72 15.51
N LEU A 9 52.21 27.68 14.93
CA LEU A 9 51.97 27.71 13.47
C LEU A 9 50.58 27.13 13.06
N LEU A 10 49.93 27.88 12.16
CA LEU A 10 49.11 27.46 11.00
C LEU A 10 47.78 26.73 11.27
N SER A 11 46.64 27.40 11.09
CA SER A 11 45.92 27.57 9.81
C SER A 11 45.47 26.24 9.17
N GLY A 12 44.16 26.03 9.18
CA GLY A 12 43.50 24.90 8.51
C GLY A 12 41.99 25.09 8.46
N LEU A 13 41.52 25.98 7.59
CA LEU A 13 40.10 26.06 7.22
C LEU A 13 39.75 24.81 6.41
N MET A 14 39.20 23.80 7.09
CA MET A 14 38.72 22.57 6.47
C MET A 14 37.34 22.85 5.86
N LEU A 15 37.32 23.10 4.53
CA LEU A 15 36.10 23.19 3.75
C LEU A 15 35.49 21.78 3.65
N LEU A 16 34.45 21.54 4.46
CA LEU A 16 33.66 20.31 4.41
C LEU A 16 32.69 20.40 3.21
N VAL A 17 33.09 19.85 2.07
CA VAL A 17 32.16 19.64 0.94
C VAL A 17 31.29 18.44 1.29
N ALA A 18 30.08 18.71 1.76
CA ALA A 18 29.05 17.69 1.94
C ALA A 18 28.57 17.21 0.57
N LEU A 19 29.03 16.02 0.16
CA LEU A 19 28.47 15.27 -0.96
C LEU A 19 27.05 14.83 -0.57
N ALA A 20 26.06 15.68 -0.83
CA ALA A 20 24.66 15.27 -0.84
C ALA A 20 24.47 14.35 -2.05
N GLY A 21 24.65 13.04 -1.84
CA GLY A 21 24.19 12.04 -2.79
C GLY A 21 22.67 12.13 -2.94
N PRO A 22 22.10 11.78 -4.09
CA PRO A 22 20.66 11.70 -4.25
C PRO A 22 20.12 10.66 -3.25
N SER A 23 19.34 11.11 -2.28
CA SER A 23 18.53 10.20 -1.49
C SER A 23 17.66 9.38 -2.45
N PRO A 24 17.51 8.06 -2.25
CA PRO A 24 16.50 7.31 -2.99
C PRO A 24 15.19 8.08 -2.81
N ALA A 25 14.48 8.33 -3.91
CA ALA A 25 13.17 8.96 -3.86
C ALA A 25 12.31 8.11 -2.94
N GLY A 26 12.16 8.56 -1.68
CA GLY A 26 11.33 7.89 -0.71
C GLY A 26 9.92 7.95 -1.25
N ALA A 27 9.32 6.78 -1.45
CA ALA A 27 7.88 6.68 -1.64
C ALA A 27 7.20 7.54 -0.56
N GLN A 28 6.50 8.60 -0.96
CA GLN A 28 5.85 9.47 0.02
C GLN A 28 4.69 8.69 0.64
N SER A 29 4.71 8.64 1.97
CA SER A 29 3.67 8.03 2.78
C SER A 29 2.61 9.06 3.16
N CYS A 30 1.34 8.72 2.96
CA CYS A 30 0.20 9.58 3.21
C CYS A 30 -0.71 8.93 4.26
N SER A 31 -0.77 9.54 5.45
CA SER A 31 -1.60 9.02 6.55
C SER A 31 -3.06 9.42 6.39
N VAL A 32 -3.95 8.46 6.62
CA VAL A 32 -5.40 8.61 6.55
C VAL A 32 -6.03 8.10 7.84
N PRO A 33 -6.90 8.89 8.50
CA PRO A 33 -7.24 10.27 8.17
C PRO A 33 -6.13 11.23 8.65
N SER A 34 -5.94 12.30 7.91
CA SER A 34 -5.13 13.46 8.31
C SER A 34 -5.77 14.75 7.80
N GLY A 35 -5.22 15.91 8.17
CA GLY A 35 -5.71 17.20 7.68
C GLY A 35 -5.61 17.34 6.15
N SER A 36 -4.59 16.74 5.53
CA SER A 36 -4.40 16.75 4.08
C SER A 36 -5.19 15.65 3.37
N TYR A 37 -5.39 14.50 4.04
CA TYR A 37 -6.05 13.33 3.49
C TYR A 37 -7.15 12.86 4.45
N PRO A 38 -8.34 13.49 4.44
CA PRO A 38 -9.44 13.11 5.32
C PRO A 38 -10.08 11.78 4.93
N THR A 39 -9.91 11.32 3.69
CA THR A 39 -10.45 10.07 3.15
C THR A 39 -9.35 9.26 2.45
N ILE A 40 -9.59 7.96 2.26
CA ILE A 40 -8.70 7.08 1.52
C ILE A 40 -8.62 7.55 0.08
N GLN A 41 -9.75 7.88 -0.56
CA GLN A 41 -9.75 8.35 -1.94
C GLN A 41 -8.89 9.61 -2.13
N ALA A 42 -8.90 10.55 -1.17
CA ALA A 42 -8.07 11.76 -1.25
C ALA A 42 -6.56 11.44 -1.26
N ALA A 43 -6.12 10.42 -0.52
CA ALA A 43 -4.73 9.96 -0.55
C ALA A 43 -4.40 9.20 -1.84
N ILE A 44 -5.34 8.38 -2.35
CA ILE A 44 -5.16 7.64 -3.61
C ILE A 44 -5.07 8.58 -4.82
N ASP A 45 -5.87 9.65 -4.82
CA ASP A 45 -5.92 10.64 -5.90
C ASP A 45 -4.64 11.50 -5.99
N ASP A 46 -3.85 11.56 -4.91
CA ASP A 46 -2.58 12.25 -4.89
C ASP A 46 -1.47 11.36 -5.50
N PRO A 47 -0.94 11.70 -6.69
CA PRO A 47 0.04 10.87 -7.37
C PRO A 47 1.38 10.79 -6.64
N SER A 48 1.64 11.70 -5.69
CA SER A 48 2.84 11.64 -4.86
C SER A 48 2.75 10.56 -3.78
N CYS A 49 1.55 10.20 -3.33
CA CYS A 49 1.30 9.16 -2.33
C CYS A 49 1.54 7.77 -2.91
N ALA A 50 2.76 7.25 -2.77
CA ALA A 50 3.11 5.89 -3.15
C ALA A 50 2.71 4.86 -2.08
N GLN A 51 2.62 5.30 -0.82
CA GLN A 51 2.15 4.50 0.31
C GLN A 51 1.03 5.25 1.04
N VAL A 52 -0.08 4.57 1.33
CA VAL A 52 -1.22 5.10 2.08
C VAL A 52 -1.32 4.34 3.39
N LEU A 53 -1.16 5.04 4.51
CA LEU A 53 -1.16 4.46 5.85
C LEU A 53 -2.52 4.72 6.51
N LEU A 54 -3.30 3.69 6.74
CA LEU A 54 -4.62 3.77 7.35
C LEU A 54 -4.52 3.58 8.86
N ALA A 55 -5.13 4.50 9.61
CA ALA A 55 -5.31 4.31 11.04
C ALA A 55 -6.29 3.16 11.34
N ALA A 56 -6.15 2.57 12.53
CA ALA A 56 -7.04 1.55 13.07
C ALA A 56 -8.47 2.09 13.32
N GLN A 57 -9.31 2.04 12.30
CA GLN A 57 -10.73 2.39 12.38
C GLN A 57 -11.54 1.86 11.18
N THR A 58 -12.85 2.15 11.21
CA THR A 58 -13.75 1.94 10.09
C THR A 58 -13.80 3.17 9.18
N PHE A 59 -13.59 2.97 7.88
CA PHE A 59 -13.73 3.94 6.82
C PHE A 59 -14.98 3.61 6.00
N SER A 60 -16.06 4.37 6.18
CA SER A 60 -17.31 4.20 5.43
C SER A 60 -17.22 4.92 4.08
N GLU A 61 -16.43 4.38 3.16
CA GLU A 61 -16.24 4.89 1.80
C GLU A 61 -16.00 3.75 0.80
N SER A 62 -16.26 4.01 -0.48
CA SER A 62 -15.83 3.13 -1.58
C SER A 62 -14.63 3.76 -2.29
N VAL A 63 -13.63 2.93 -2.62
CA VAL A 63 -12.31 3.38 -3.10
C VAL A 63 -12.07 2.86 -4.51
N SER A 64 -11.60 3.74 -5.39
CA SER A 64 -11.18 3.42 -6.75
C SER A 64 -9.69 3.65 -6.93
N ILE A 65 -8.97 2.61 -7.38
CA ILE A 65 -7.52 2.61 -7.58
C ILE A 65 -7.22 2.28 -9.03
N SER A 66 -6.40 3.10 -9.68
CA SER A 66 -6.01 2.95 -11.10
C SER A 66 -4.50 3.09 -11.31
N ARG A 67 -3.72 3.03 -10.22
CA ARG A 67 -2.28 3.27 -10.19
C ARG A 67 -1.57 2.35 -9.20
N ASP A 68 -0.25 2.25 -9.33
CA ASP A 68 0.60 1.54 -8.37
C ASP A 68 0.58 2.25 -7.02
N VAL A 69 0.15 1.56 -5.97
CA VAL A 69 0.09 2.09 -4.61
C VAL A 69 0.10 0.94 -3.59
N THR A 70 0.74 1.17 -2.45
CA THR A 70 0.61 0.31 -1.27
C THR A 70 -0.37 0.97 -0.31
N VAL A 71 -1.38 0.23 0.15
CA VAL A 71 -2.31 0.65 1.19
C VAL A 71 -2.11 -0.29 2.37
N ASP A 72 -1.65 0.27 3.49
CA ASP A 72 -1.33 -0.45 4.72
C ASP A 72 -2.35 -0.08 5.78
N GLY A 73 -3.07 -1.08 6.30
CA GLY A 73 -3.84 -0.93 7.53
C GLY A 73 -3.02 -1.26 8.78
N ASP A 74 -3.70 -1.30 9.92
CA ASP A 74 -3.13 -1.73 11.20
C ASP A 74 -3.32 -3.24 11.42
N SER A 75 -4.51 -3.78 11.08
CA SER A 75 -4.82 -5.21 10.98
C SER A 75 -6.19 -5.42 10.35
N SER A 76 -6.47 -6.62 9.85
CA SER A 76 -7.81 -7.00 9.37
C SER A 76 -8.93 -6.95 10.44
N SER A 77 -8.55 -6.87 11.72
CA SER A 77 -9.49 -6.76 12.84
C SER A 77 -9.80 -5.32 13.26
N THR A 78 -8.94 -4.36 12.90
CA THR A 78 -8.99 -2.97 13.38
C THR A 78 -9.17 -1.96 12.25
N THR A 79 -8.65 -2.23 11.05
CA THR A 79 -8.83 -1.39 9.87
C THR A 79 -9.87 -2.00 8.95
N VAL A 80 -11.00 -1.30 8.77
CA VAL A 80 -12.13 -1.77 7.97
C VAL A 80 -12.50 -0.73 6.93
N ILE A 81 -12.61 -1.13 5.67
CA ILE A 81 -13.25 -0.35 4.61
C ILE A 81 -14.68 -0.86 4.47
N GLU A 82 -15.64 -0.04 4.91
CA GLU A 82 -17.08 -0.29 4.72
C GLU A 82 -17.53 0.28 3.38
N GLY A 83 -17.24 -0.46 2.32
CA GLY A 83 -17.51 -0.07 0.95
C GLY A 83 -16.83 -1.02 -0.02
N GLN A 84 -17.02 -0.78 -1.32
CA GLN A 84 -16.33 -1.54 -2.34
C GLN A 84 -14.96 -0.93 -2.63
N VAL A 85 -13.97 -1.78 -2.87
CA VAL A 85 -12.68 -1.39 -3.45
C VAL A 85 -12.65 -1.85 -4.90
N THR A 86 -12.42 -0.93 -5.83
CA THR A 86 -12.28 -1.22 -7.26
C THR A 86 -10.85 -0.93 -7.70
N VAL A 87 -10.20 -1.91 -8.30
CA VAL A 87 -8.86 -1.78 -8.87
C VAL A 87 -8.94 -1.98 -10.38
N SER A 88 -8.61 -0.93 -11.13
CA SER A 88 -8.75 -0.88 -12.59
C SER A 88 -7.42 -0.74 -13.33
N GLY A 89 -6.31 -0.53 -12.61
CA GLY A 89 -4.97 -0.44 -13.17
C GLY A 89 -3.89 -0.47 -12.10
N GLY A 90 -2.67 -0.83 -12.52
CA GLY A 90 -1.49 -0.86 -11.66
C GLY A 90 -1.29 -2.15 -10.87
N THR A 91 -0.21 -2.15 -10.08
CA THR A 91 0.12 -3.16 -9.08
C THR A 91 -0.18 -2.57 -7.71
N VAL A 92 -1.23 -3.09 -7.08
CA VAL A 92 -1.73 -2.62 -5.78
C VAL A 92 -1.39 -3.64 -4.71
N VAL A 93 -0.87 -3.14 -3.59
CA VAL A 93 -0.70 -3.93 -2.38
C VAL A 93 -1.72 -3.45 -1.36
N LEU A 94 -2.61 -4.35 -0.92
CA LEU A 94 -3.57 -4.09 0.16
C LEU A 94 -3.24 -5.05 1.31
N GLN A 95 -2.78 -4.53 2.43
CA GLN A 95 -2.40 -5.36 3.57
C GLN A 95 -2.95 -4.87 4.91
N ASP A 96 -3.08 -5.80 5.85
CA ASP A 96 -3.45 -5.55 7.24
C ASP A 96 -4.82 -4.84 7.36
N MET A 97 -5.81 -5.31 6.60
CA MET A 97 -7.14 -4.67 6.55
C MET A 97 -8.27 -5.62 6.13
N ARG A 98 -9.49 -5.17 6.38
CA ARG A 98 -10.71 -5.85 5.94
C ARG A 98 -11.57 -4.95 5.04
N ILE A 99 -12.07 -5.50 3.95
CA ILE A 99 -13.09 -4.87 3.10
C ILE A 99 -14.43 -5.54 3.41
N ASP A 100 -15.43 -4.74 3.75
CA ASP A 100 -16.74 -5.23 4.19
C ASP A 100 -17.90 -4.48 3.52
N THR A 101 -18.58 -5.17 2.59
CA THR A 101 -19.83 -4.69 1.98
C THR A 101 -21.07 -5.37 2.58
N SER A 102 -20.92 -6.11 3.69
CA SER A 102 -22.00 -6.85 4.34
C SER A 102 -22.77 -6.05 5.40
N THR A 103 -22.45 -4.76 5.55
CA THR A 103 -23.22 -3.88 6.44
C THR A 103 -24.66 -3.74 5.94
N PRO A 104 -25.65 -3.54 6.83
CA PRO A 104 -27.04 -3.36 6.43
C PRO A 104 -27.24 -2.22 5.43
N GLU A 105 -26.40 -1.18 5.51
CA GLU A 105 -26.44 0.00 4.63
C GLU A 105 -25.98 -0.30 3.20
N LEU A 106 -25.13 -1.33 3.03
CA LEU A 106 -24.54 -1.71 1.74
C LEU A 106 -25.12 -3.00 1.16
N ALA A 107 -26.05 -3.63 1.87
CA ALA A 107 -26.64 -4.90 1.50
C ALA A 107 -27.28 -4.85 0.10
N GLY A 108 -26.75 -5.64 -0.84
CA GLY A 108 -27.24 -5.72 -2.21
C GLY A 108 -26.80 -4.57 -3.13
N LEU A 109 -26.01 -3.61 -2.65
CA LEU A 109 -25.46 -2.53 -3.48
C LEU A 109 -24.26 -3.00 -4.32
N PHE A 110 -23.48 -3.95 -3.79
CA PHE A 110 -22.28 -4.45 -4.42
C PHE A 110 -22.35 -5.96 -4.62
N SER A 111 -21.98 -6.42 -5.82
CA SER A 111 -21.80 -7.84 -6.14
C SER A 111 -20.56 -8.44 -5.49
N GLU A 112 -19.56 -7.60 -5.22
CA GLU A 112 -18.27 -7.99 -4.67
C GLU A 112 -17.67 -6.86 -3.82
N GLY A 113 -16.96 -7.23 -2.74
CA GLY A 113 -16.22 -6.27 -1.92
C GLY A 113 -14.95 -5.72 -2.58
N LEU A 114 -14.25 -6.56 -3.36
CA LEU A 114 -13.04 -6.18 -4.09
C LEU A 114 -13.22 -6.58 -5.57
N ALA A 115 -13.26 -5.59 -6.45
CA ALA A 115 -13.35 -5.77 -7.90
C ALA A 115 -12.01 -5.46 -8.55
N VAL A 116 -11.46 -6.39 -9.34
CA VAL A 116 -10.18 -6.20 -10.04
C VAL A 116 -10.39 -6.40 -11.55
N SER A 117 -9.94 -5.44 -12.36
CA SER A 117 -10.17 -5.44 -13.81
C SER A 117 -9.01 -4.77 -14.56
N GLY A 118 -9.07 -4.76 -15.90
CA GLY A 118 -8.09 -4.02 -16.71
C GLY A 118 -6.67 -4.58 -16.70
N GLY A 119 -6.48 -5.83 -16.25
CA GLY A 119 -5.15 -6.43 -16.05
C GLY A 119 -4.44 -5.95 -14.80
N ALA A 120 -5.14 -5.24 -13.90
CA ALA A 120 -4.58 -4.84 -12.62
C ALA A 120 -4.24 -6.04 -11.74
N GLN A 121 -3.26 -5.85 -10.85
CA GLN A 121 -2.81 -6.87 -9.92
C GLN A 121 -3.03 -6.39 -8.49
N VAL A 122 -3.61 -7.25 -7.66
CA VAL A 122 -3.77 -7.00 -6.23
C VAL A 122 -3.05 -8.11 -5.47
N SER A 123 -2.20 -7.72 -4.53
CA SER A 123 -1.52 -8.63 -3.60
C SER A 123 -1.62 -8.08 -2.18
N GLY A 124 -1.30 -8.91 -1.18
CA GLY A 124 -1.45 -8.50 0.20
C GLY A 124 -1.21 -9.62 1.21
N SER A 125 -0.99 -9.21 2.45
CA SER A 125 -1.01 -10.06 3.65
C SER A 125 -2.10 -9.57 4.59
N ASP A 126 -2.76 -10.49 5.31
CA ASP A 126 -3.86 -10.16 6.22
C ASP A 126 -4.96 -9.29 5.55
N LEU A 127 -5.27 -9.57 4.29
CA LEU A 127 -6.37 -8.97 3.56
C LEU A 127 -7.61 -9.87 3.67
N VAL A 128 -8.66 -9.36 4.31
CA VAL A 128 -9.95 -10.07 4.43
C VAL A 128 -11.01 -9.36 3.60
N VAL A 129 -11.56 -10.03 2.58
CA VAL A 129 -12.68 -9.48 1.79
C VAL A 129 -13.96 -10.23 2.16
N ARG A 130 -14.95 -9.51 2.67
CA ARG A 130 -16.31 -10.05 2.88
C ARG A 130 -17.16 -9.79 1.65
N ASN A 131 -18.07 -10.74 1.38
CA ASN A 131 -18.92 -10.71 0.20
C ASN A 131 -18.08 -10.66 -1.10
N ALA A 132 -17.12 -11.57 -1.23
CA ALA A 132 -16.42 -11.80 -2.49
C ALA A 132 -17.21 -12.83 -3.31
N SER A 133 -17.74 -12.43 -4.48
CA SER A 133 -18.11 -13.41 -5.51
C SER A 133 -16.87 -14.20 -5.87
N MET A 134 -17.01 -15.53 -6.03
CA MET A 134 -15.88 -16.45 -6.17
C MET A 134 -14.72 -15.86 -6.96
N LEU A 135 -13.56 -15.72 -6.31
CA LEU A 135 -12.30 -15.11 -6.78
C LEU A 135 -11.68 -15.79 -8.03
N PHE A 136 -12.43 -16.69 -8.69
CA PHE A 136 -12.01 -17.56 -9.78
C PHE A 136 -13.06 -17.60 -10.90
N GLY A 137 -13.67 -16.46 -11.24
CA GLY A 137 -14.68 -16.37 -12.29
C GLY A 137 -14.18 -16.76 -13.69
N ASP A 138 -12.86 -16.66 -13.92
CA ASP A 138 -12.17 -17.02 -15.16
C ASP A 138 -11.33 -18.31 -15.06
N GLY A 139 -11.27 -18.94 -13.88
CA GLY A 139 -10.60 -20.22 -13.69
C GLY A 139 -9.07 -20.10 -13.55
N PHE A 140 -8.50 -21.16 -12.98
CA PHE A 140 -7.06 -21.28 -12.77
C PHE A 140 -6.32 -21.39 -14.11
N GLU A 141 -5.80 -20.29 -14.65
CA GLU A 141 -4.73 -20.32 -15.66
C GLU A 141 -3.35 -20.33 -14.98
N SER A 142 -3.09 -21.33 -14.14
CA SER A 142 -1.70 -21.78 -14.01
C SER A 142 -1.48 -22.76 -15.14
N GLY A 143 -0.37 -22.60 -15.86
CA GLY A 143 0.04 -23.45 -16.99
C GLY A 143 -0.22 -24.95 -16.80
N ASP A 144 -0.41 -25.59 -17.97
CA ASP A 144 -0.65 -27.01 -18.20
C ASP A 144 -1.07 -27.89 -17.00
N THR A 145 -2.38 -28.12 -16.88
CA THR A 145 -2.93 -29.16 -16.00
C THR A 145 -2.60 -30.59 -16.44
N THR A 146 -1.71 -30.78 -17.41
CA THR A 146 -1.28 -32.07 -17.99
C THR A 146 -0.40 -32.91 -17.06
N LEU A 147 0.16 -32.32 -16.00
CA LEU A 147 1.01 -33.04 -15.03
C LEU A 147 0.27 -33.61 -13.80
N TRP A 148 -1.05 -33.43 -13.68
CA TRP A 148 -1.86 -34.09 -12.63
C TRP A 148 -2.31 -35.50 -13.06
N SER A 149 -1.36 -36.23 -13.69
CA SER A 149 -1.27 -37.68 -13.87
C SER A 149 -2.57 -38.46 -13.58
N ARG A 150 -3.36 -38.80 -14.61
CA ARG A 150 -3.13 -40.00 -15.43
C ARG A 150 -2.01 -40.91 -14.93
N THR A 151 -2.19 -41.54 -13.77
CA THR A 151 -1.93 -42.98 -13.60
C THR A 151 -2.79 -43.51 -12.45
N VAL A 152 -3.96 -44.02 -12.78
CA VAL A 152 -4.61 -45.03 -11.95
C VAL A 152 -4.08 -46.37 -12.47
N PRO A 153 -3.50 -47.25 -11.63
CA PRO A 153 -3.02 -48.57 -12.06
C PRO A 153 -4.14 -49.44 -12.64
#